data_AF-A0A9Q3EJB6-F1
#
_entry.id   AF-A0A9Q3EJB6-F1
#
_cell.length_a   1.000
_cell.length_b   1.000
_cell.length_c   1.000
_cell.angle_alpha   90.00
_cell.angle_beta   90.00
_cell.angle_gamma   90.00
#
_symmetry.space_group_name_H-M   'P 1'
#
loop_
_entity.id
_entity.type
_entity.pdbx_description
1 polymer ?
#
loop_
_entity_poly.entity_id
_entity_poly.type
_entity_poly.pdbx_seq_one_letter_code
_entity_poly.pdbx_strand_id
1 'polypeptide(L)'
;MPKQISVISSIKDTYKQEFVANQPVEAQINPSLSPKMRHDLIDVLYTYKNAFASDNEPLGTIKGHEVDITLNIDRPYPPVLRIPAYPASPRAREAFKKHIQELIQLGVLRNVGHNEEVEVTTPSIIALHNDK
;
A
#
# COMPACT_ATOMS: atom_id res chain seq x y z
N MET A 1 33.51 -31.48 2.23
CA MET A 1 32.87 -31.01 0.99
C MET A 1 32.03 -29.78 1.28
N PRO A 2 32.40 -28.57 0.82
CA PRO A 2 31.64 -27.34 1.05
C PRO A 2 30.85 -26.98 -0.22
N LYS A 3 29.69 -27.61 -0.45
CA LYS A 3 28.81 -27.27 -1.60
C LYS A 3 27.62 -26.37 -1.22
N GLN A 4 27.29 -26.23 0.07
CA GLN A 4 26.14 -25.43 0.50
C GLN A 4 26.45 -23.92 0.60
N ILE A 5 27.70 -23.54 0.89
CA ILE A 5 28.06 -22.12 1.14
C ILE A 5 28.07 -21.31 -0.18
N SER A 6 28.57 -21.89 -1.27
CA SER A 6 28.69 -21.19 -2.56
C SER A 6 27.34 -20.95 -3.25
N VAL A 7 26.34 -21.80 -3.01
CA VAL A 7 25.02 -21.67 -3.62
C VAL A 7 24.24 -20.53 -2.96
N ILE A 8 24.33 -20.39 -1.63
CA ILE A 8 23.64 -19.33 -0.88
C ILE A 8 24.22 -17.94 -1.21
N SER A 9 25.54 -17.81 -1.37
CA SER A 9 26.15 -16.56 -1.80
C SER A 9 25.73 -16.19 -3.22
N SER A 10 25.74 -17.16 -4.14
CA SER A 10 25.33 -16.94 -5.52
C SER A 10 23.88 -16.49 -5.65
N ILE A 11 22.97 -17.03 -4.83
CA ILE A 11 21.54 -16.66 -4.82
C ILE A 11 21.33 -15.23 -4.25
N LYS A 12 22.06 -14.86 -3.18
CA LYS A 12 22.00 -13.50 -2.62
C LYS A 12 22.44 -12.45 -3.63
N ASP A 13 23.46 -12.76 -4.42
CA ASP A 13 23.94 -11.89 -5.49
C ASP A 13 22.90 -11.74 -6.61
N THR A 14 22.16 -12.82 -6.95
CA THR A 14 21.06 -12.75 -7.93
C THR A 14 19.95 -11.79 -7.49
N TYR A 15 19.46 -11.88 -6.25
CA TYR A 15 18.40 -10.98 -5.77
C TYR A 15 18.84 -9.52 -5.69
N LYS A 16 20.12 -9.27 -5.38
CA LYS A 16 20.68 -7.92 -5.38
C LYS A 16 20.79 -7.35 -6.79
N GLN A 17 21.13 -8.18 -7.77
CA GLN A 17 21.13 -7.79 -9.18
C GLN A 17 19.73 -7.46 -9.68
N GLU A 18 18.72 -8.27 -9.34
CA GLU A 18 17.32 -7.97 -9.64
C GLU A 18 16.84 -6.67 -8.99
N PHE A 19 17.23 -6.42 -7.73
CA PHE A 19 16.95 -5.16 -7.05
C PHE A 19 17.52 -3.97 -7.83
N VAL A 20 18.79 -4.02 -8.20
CA VAL A 20 19.45 -2.94 -8.96
C VAL A 20 18.84 -2.75 -10.35
N ALA A 21 18.36 -3.83 -10.99
CA ALA A 21 17.77 -3.77 -12.31
C ALA A 21 16.35 -3.15 -12.32
N ASN A 22 15.58 -3.32 -11.24
CA ASN A 22 14.15 -2.99 -11.25
C ASN A 22 13.77 -1.80 -10.36
N GLN A 23 14.42 -1.61 -9.22
CA GLN A 23 14.00 -0.62 -8.22
C GLN A 23 14.61 0.78 -8.42
N PRO A 24 15.94 0.95 -8.60
CA PRO A 24 16.54 2.26 -8.75
C PRO A 24 16.51 2.80 -10.19
N VAL A 25 15.68 2.24 -11.09
CA VAL A 25 15.62 2.67 -12.51
C VAL A 25 15.21 4.13 -12.64
N GLU A 26 14.30 4.58 -11.76
CA GLU A 26 13.85 5.97 -11.69
C GLU A 26 14.65 6.80 -10.67
N ALA A 27 15.59 6.18 -9.95
CA ALA A 27 16.36 6.85 -8.92
C ALA A 27 17.43 7.76 -9.54
N GLN A 28 17.39 9.03 -9.20
CA GLN A 28 18.42 10.00 -9.59
C GLN A 28 19.63 9.88 -8.67
N ILE A 29 20.51 8.93 -8.99
CA ILE A 29 21.79 8.77 -8.28
C ILE A 29 22.80 9.77 -8.84
N ASN A 30 23.50 10.48 -7.95
CA ASN A 30 24.50 11.47 -8.33
C ASN A 30 25.58 10.84 -9.24
N PRO A 31 25.80 11.34 -10.48
CA PRO A 31 26.75 10.77 -11.43
C PRO A 31 28.22 10.95 -11.01
N SER A 32 28.51 11.87 -10.09
CA SER A 32 29.87 12.12 -9.59
C SER A 32 30.33 11.10 -8.54
N LEU A 33 29.50 10.13 -8.16
CA LEU A 33 29.89 9.06 -7.24
C LEU A 33 30.94 8.15 -7.87
N SER A 34 32.00 7.88 -7.12
CA SER A 34 32.97 6.84 -7.52
C SER A 34 32.30 5.46 -7.59
N PRO A 35 32.86 4.51 -8.37
CA PRO A 35 32.30 3.16 -8.45
C PRO A 35 32.15 2.48 -7.09
N LYS A 36 33.10 2.72 -6.17
CA LYS A 36 33.05 2.20 -4.81
C LYS A 36 31.90 2.80 -4.02
N MET A 37 31.73 4.12 -4.04
CA MET A 37 30.64 4.80 -3.32
C MET A 37 29.27 4.39 -3.85
N ARG A 38 29.15 4.18 -5.16
CA ARG A 38 27.92 3.68 -5.77
C ARG A 38 27.59 2.26 -5.30
N HIS A 39 28.61 1.40 -5.17
CA HIS A 39 28.44 0.07 -4.60
C HIS A 39 27.97 0.14 -3.15
N ASP A 40 28.67 0.91 -2.31
CA ASP A 40 28.33 1.08 -0.89
C ASP A 40 26.90 1.62 -0.71
N LEU A 41 26.46 2.56 -1.57
CA LEU A 41 25.09 3.06 -1.57
C LEU A 41 24.06 1.97 -1.89
N ILE A 42 24.30 1.19 -2.94
CA ILE A 42 23.42 0.08 -3.33
C ILE A 42 23.32 -0.94 -2.19
N ASP A 43 24.43 -1.20 -1.48
CA ASP A 43 24.49 -2.14 -0.37
C ASP A 43 23.60 -1.69 0.78
N VAL A 44 23.65 -0.40 1.14
CA VAL A 44 22.78 0.19 2.14
C VAL A 44 21.31 0.11 1.71
N LEU A 45 21.00 0.53 0.48
CA LEU A 45 19.63 0.51 -0.03
C LEU A 45 19.05 -0.91 -0.06
N TYR A 46 19.83 -1.90 -0.49
CA TYR A 46 19.40 -3.30 -0.51
C TYR A 46 19.22 -3.87 0.90
N THR A 47 20.11 -3.49 1.83
CA THR A 47 20.04 -3.92 3.24
C THR A 47 18.76 -3.41 3.91
N TYR A 48 18.39 -2.16 3.65
CA TYR A 48 17.23 -1.51 4.25
C TYR A 48 16.02 -1.40 3.31
N LYS A 49 15.94 -2.18 2.24
CA LYS A 49 14.90 -2.07 1.21
C LYS A 49 13.46 -2.12 1.77
N ASN A 50 13.23 -2.89 2.84
CA ASN A 50 11.92 -3.01 3.48
C ASN A 50 11.53 -1.80 4.36
N ALA A 51 12.46 -0.85 4.58
CA ALA A 51 12.18 0.39 5.28
C ALA A 51 11.61 1.47 4.35
N PHE A 52 11.65 1.25 3.03
CA PHE A 52 11.10 2.15 2.03
C PHE A 52 9.71 1.68 1.61
N ALA A 53 8.84 2.63 1.28
CA ALA A 53 7.54 2.30 0.70
C ALA A 53 7.74 1.62 -0.66
N SER A 54 6.96 0.58 -0.94
CA SER A 54 6.92 -0.07 -2.24
C SER A 54 5.48 -0.35 -2.64
N ASP A 55 5.22 -0.42 -3.93
CA ASP A 55 3.88 -0.70 -4.48
C ASP A 55 3.41 -2.14 -4.19
N ASN A 56 4.32 -3.01 -3.76
CA ASN A 56 4.06 -4.43 -3.52
C ASN A 56 3.78 -4.77 -2.06
N GLU A 57 4.04 -3.83 -1.14
CA GLU A 57 3.83 -4.04 0.29
C GLU A 57 2.67 -3.18 0.80
N PRO A 58 1.70 -3.78 1.53
CA PRO A 58 0.54 -3.04 2.02
C PRO A 58 0.98 -1.96 3.02
N LEU A 59 0.49 -0.74 2.82
CA LEU A 59 0.73 0.34 3.75
C LEU A 59 0.00 0.08 5.08
N GLY A 60 0.73 0.17 6.19
CA GLY A 60 0.08 0.26 7.50
C GLY A 60 -0.46 -1.06 8.06
N THR A 61 0.06 -2.22 7.65
CA THR A 61 -0.27 -3.51 8.31
C THR A 61 0.46 -3.64 9.66
N ILE A 62 0.40 -2.62 10.51
CA ILE A 62 0.91 -2.68 11.88
C ILE A 62 -0.15 -3.41 12.72
N LYS A 63 -0.01 -4.73 12.80
CA LYS A 63 -0.86 -5.58 13.64
C LYS A 63 -0.62 -5.25 15.11
N GLY A 64 -1.68 -5.18 15.92
CA GLY A 64 -1.60 -4.89 17.36
C GLY A 64 -1.72 -3.42 17.75
N HIS A 65 -1.97 -2.54 16.77
CA HIS A 65 -2.27 -1.11 16.99
C HIS A 65 -3.67 -0.75 16.45
N GLU A 66 -4.60 -1.70 16.48
CA GLU A 66 -5.98 -1.48 16.14
C GLU A 66 -6.58 -0.44 17.09
N VAL A 67 -7.32 0.53 16.54
CA VAL A 67 -7.97 1.59 17.32
C VAL A 67 -9.45 1.25 17.46
N ASP A 68 -9.91 1.12 18.69
CA ASP A 68 -11.34 1.09 19.00
C ASP A 68 -11.86 2.52 19.13
N ILE A 69 -12.83 2.89 18.28
CA ILE A 69 -13.46 4.20 18.29
C ILE A 69 -14.90 4.01 18.78
N THR A 70 -15.13 4.28 20.06
CA THR A 70 -16.45 4.20 20.68
C THR A 70 -17.22 5.50 20.47
N LEU A 71 -18.48 5.39 20.00
CA LEU A 71 -19.39 6.52 19.97
C LEU A 71 -19.85 6.88 21.38
N ASN A 72 -20.04 8.18 21.63
CA ASN A 72 -20.59 8.70 22.89
C ASN A 72 -22.13 8.67 22.95
N ILE A 73 -22.77 8.01 21.98
CA ILE A 73 -24.22 7.94 21.82
C ILE A 73 -24.65 6.51 21.54
N ASP A 74 -25.78 6.12 22.11
CA ASP A 74 -26.41 4.83 21.87
C ASP A 74 -27.42 4.89 20.72
N ARG A 75 -27.79 3.71 20.19
CA ARG A 75 -28.85 3.60 19.17
C ARG A 75 -30.19 4.14 19.73
N PRO A 76 -31.01 4.81 18.91
CA PRO A 76 -30.85 5.02 17.46
C PRO A 76 -29.86 6.15 17.12
N TYR A 77 -28.94 5.87 16.19
CA TYR A 77 -27.99 6.85 15.72
C TYR A 77 -28.66 8.02 14.98
N PRO A 78 -28.13 9.25 15.09
CA PRO A 78 -28.63 10.41 14.35
C PRO A 78 -28.75 10.16 12.85
N PRO A 79 -29.82 10.65 12.17
CA PRO A 79 -30.00 10.46 10.73
C PRO A 79 -28.82 10.96 9.87
N VAL A 80 -28.04 11.92 10.37
CA VAL A 80 -26.83 12.44 9.71
C VAL A 80 -25.75 11.37 9.51
N LEU A 81 -25.74 10.32 10.33
CA LEU A 81 -24.84 9.16 10.22
C LEU A 81 -25.35 8.08 9.25
N ARG A 82 -26.46 8.35 8.56
CA ARG A 82 -27.11 7.45 7.59
C ARG A 82 -27.43 8.19 6.28
N ILE A 83 -26.57 9.12 5.89
CA ILE A 83 -26.77 9.89 4.66
C ILE A 83 -26.25 9.07 3.46
N PRO A 84 -27.03 8.91 2.38
CA PRO A 84 -26.54 8.27 1.16
C PRO A 84 -25.43 9.11 0.53
N ALA A 85 -24.44 8.46 -0.09
CA ALA A 85 -23.38 9.17 -0.79
C ALA A 85 -23.95 10.08 -1.89
N TYR A 86 -23.41 11.30 -2.00
CA TYR A 86 -23.76 12.21 -3.08
C TYR A 86 -23.35 11.63 -4.44
N PRO A 87 -24.17 11.81 -5.49
CA PRO A 87 -23.83 11.33 -6.82
C PRO A 87 -22.60 12.08 -7.35
N ALA A 88 -21.52 11.34 -7.62
CA ALA A 88 -20.35 11.85 -8.33
C ALA A 88 -20.60 11.87 -9.85
N SER A 89 -20.06 12.87 -10.56
CA SER A 89 -20.11 12.93 -12.03
C SER A 89 -19.35 11.75 -12.65
N PRO A 90 -19.68 11.33 -13.90
CA PRO A 90 -18.99 10.22 -14.56
C PRO A 90 -17.46 10.41 -14.62
N ARG A 91 -17.01 11.62 -14.97
CA ARG A 91 -15.59 11.99 -14.98
C ARG A 91 -14.94 11.88 -13.61
N ALA A 92 -15.64 12.29 -12.55
CA ALA A 92 -15.13 12.18 -11.19
C ALA A 92 -15.01 10.70 -10.77
N ARG A 93 -16.02 9.87 -11.08
CA ARG A 93 -16.00 8.43 -10.79
C ARG A 93 -14.81 7.73 -11.44
N GLU A 94 -14.52 8.03 -12.70
CA GLU A 94 -13.37 7.45 -13.41
C GLU A 94 -12.04 7.83 -12.76
N ALA A 95 -11.85 9.11 -12.42
CA ALA A 95 -10.65 9.57 -11.74
C ALA A 95 -10.46 8.90 -10.37
N PHE A 96 -11.56 8.76 -9.61
CA PHE A 96 -11.53 8.13 -8.29
C PHE A 96 -11.34 6.61 -8.33
N LYS A 97 -11.83 5.93 -9.37
CA LYS A 97 -11.74 4.47 -9.49
C LYS A 97 -10.30 3.98 -9.38
N LYS A 98 -9.35 4.68 -10.04
CA LYS A 98 -7.93 4.35 -9.98
C LYS A 98 -7.40 4.41 -8.54
N HIS A 99 -7.65 5.51 -7.85
CA HIS A 99 -7.16 5.70 -6.49
C HIS A 99 -7.81 4.76 -5.47
N ILE A 100 -9.10 4.45 -5.62
CA ILE A 100 -9.75 3.45 -4.78
C ILE A 100 -9.12 2.08 -4.98
N GLN A 101 -8.85 1.69 -6.23
CA GLN A 101 -8.21 0.42 -6.53
C GLN A 101 -6.80 0.33 -5.92
N GLU A 102 -6.00 1.41 -6.02
CA GLU A 102 -4.69 1.51 -5.37
C GLU A 102 -4.81 1.33 -3.85
N LEU A 103 -5.74 2.03 -3.21
CA LEU A 103 -5.94 1.93 -1.75
C LEU A 103 -6.43 0.54 -1.30
N ILE A 104 -7.20 -0.17 -2.14
CA ILE A 104 -7.59 -1.56 -1.87
C ILE A 104 -6.36 -2.48 -1.98
N GLN A 105 -5.53 -2.32 -3.01
CA GLN A 105 -4.31 -3.11 -3.18
C GLN A 105 -3.32 -2.90 -2.03
N LEU A 106 -3.21 -1.67 -1.55
CA LEU A 106 -2.37 -1.32 -0.40
C LEU A 106 -2.94 -1.76 0.95
N GLY A 107 -4.14 -2.36 0.98
CA GLY A 107 -4.78 -2.85 2.21
C GLY A 107 -5.36 -1.74 3.10
N VAL A 108 -5.44 -0.51 2.61
CA VAL A 108 -5.99 0.65 3.33
C VAL A 108 -7.52 0.63 3.31
N LEU A 109 -8.10 0.29 2.15
CA LEU A 109 -9.54 0.10 1.99
C LEU A 109 -9.85 -1.38 1.79
N ARG A 110 -11.03 -1.80 2.24
CA ARG A 110 -11.59 -3.12 1.92
C ARG A 110 -13.05 -3.00 1.53
N ASN A 111 -13.49 -3.93 0.70
CA ASN A 111 -14.91 -4.10 0.43
C ASN A 111 -15.57 -4.72 1.66
N VAL A 112 -16.71 -4.14 2.05
CA VAL A 112 -17.61 -4.72 3.05
C VAL A 112 -18.48 -5.77 2.37
N GLY A 113 -18.58 -6.95 2.97
CA GLY A 113 -19.39 -8.03 2.42
C GLY A 113 -20.89 -7.77 2.54
N HIS A 114 -21.72 -8.38 1.67
CA HIS A 114 -23.17 -8.25 1.72
C HIS A 114 -23.81 -8.68 3.06
N ASN A 115 -23.11 -9.52 3.83
CA ASN A 115 -23.56 -10.05 5.12
C ASN A 115 -22.90 -9.36 6.32
N GLU A 116 -22.07 -8.34 6.08
CA GLU A 116 -21.38 -7.62 7.13
C GLU A 116 -22.21 -6.39 7.54
N GLU A 117 -22.63 -6.34 8.80
CA GLU A 117 -23.43 -5.24 9.33
C GLU A 117 -22.53 -4.02 9.57
N VAL A 118 -22.75 -2.96 8.80
CA VAL A 118 -22.08 -1.67 9.01
C VAL A 118 -22.97 -0.80 9.88
N GLU A 119 -22.51 -0.52 11.09
CA GLU A 119 -23.29 0.25 12.06
C GLU A 119 -23.45 1.73 11.70
N VAL A 120 -22.43 2.30 11.05
CA VAL A 120 -22.31 3.74 10.74
C VAL A 120 -21.81 3.90 9.31
N THR A 121 -22.55 4.66 8.50
CA THR A 121 -22.14 5.00 7.14
C THR A 121 -22.03 6.50 7.00
N THR A 122 -20.80 7.00 6.91
CA THR A 122 -20.57 8.41 6.56
C THR A 122 -20.46 8.49 5.04
N PRO A 123 -21.16 9.43 4.37
CA PRO A 123 -21.00 9.62 2.94
C PRO A 123 -19.61 10.18 2.64
N SER A 124 -18.63 9.31 2.42
CA SER A 124 -17.43 9.67 1.69
C SER A 124 -17.85 9.89 0.24
N ILE A 125 -17.39 10.99 -0.38
CA ILE A 125 -17.51 11.16 -1.82
C ILE A 125 -16.95 9.87 -2.44
N ILE A 126 -17.72 9.28 -3.37
CA ILE A 126 -17.52 8.00 -4.06
C ILE A 126 -18.31 6.82 -3.47
N ALA A 127 -19.61 6.77 -3.81
CA ALA A 127 -20.20 5.48 -4.10
C ALA A 127 -19.63 4.98 -5.43
N LEU A 128 -18.68 4.04 -5.37
CA LEU A 128 -18.46 3.10 -6.47
C LEU A 128 -19.67 2.16 -6.45
N HIS A 129 -20.83 2.67 -6.85
CA HIS A 129 -22.02 1.83 -6.92
C HIS A 129 -21.80 0.86 -8.09
N ASN A 130 -21.92 -0.43 -7.81
CA ASN A 130 -21.84 -1.48 -8.82
C ASN A 130 -22.74 -1.09 -10.00
N ASP A 131 -22.17 -1.09 -11.20
CA ASP A 131 -22.91 -1.02 -12.45
C ASP A 131 -23.96 -2.15 -12.45
N LYS A 132 -25.19 -1.81 -12.12
CA LYS A 132 -26.40 -2.58 -12.45
C LYS A 132 -27.14 -1.81 -13.52
#